data_AF-A0A4V2SXQ0-F1
#
_entry.id   AF-A0A4V2SXQ0-F1
#
_cell.length_a   1.000
_cell.length_b   1.000
_cell.length_c   1.000
_cell.angle_alpha   90.00
_cell.angle_beta   90.00
_cell.angle_gamma   90.00
#
_symmetry.space_group_name_H-M   'P 1'
#
loop_
_entity.id
_entity.type
_entity.pdbx_description
1 polymer ?
#
loop_
_entity_poly.entity_id
_entity_poly.type
_entity_poly.pdbx_seq_one_letter_code
_entity_poly.pdbx_strand_id
1 'polypeptide(L)' 'MEVERDDYGVSVEAAERMQQVMLSLLYEAGQAKFPHDLVGDLNAVRLCFVDEFERKFPGYGKGRAIWR' A
#
# COMPACT_ATOMS: atom_id res chain seq x y z
N MET A 1 15.01 -9.01 18.58
CA MET A 1 13.76 -9.45 17.94
C MET A 1 14.12 -9.92 16.55
N GLU A 2 13.82 -11.18 16.21
CA GLU A 2 13.99 -11.67 14.84
C GLU A 2 12.98 -10.96 13.93
N VAL A 3 13.46 -10.47 12.80
CA VAL A 3 12.60 -9.84 11.78
C VAL A 3 11.95 -10.96 10.99
N GLU A 4 10.63 -11.10 11.12
CA GLU A 4 9.85 -12.05 10.31
C GLU A 4 9.99 -11.65 8.83
N ARG A 5 10.37 -12.62 8.02
CA ARG A 5 10.57 -12.46 6.57
C ARG A 5 9.69 -13.44 5.82
N ASP A 6 9.16 -13.00 4.69
CA ASP A 6 8.38 -13.84 3.80
C ASP A 6 9.26 -14.80 2.98
N ASP A 7 8.62 -15.59 2.12
CA ASP A 7 9.27 -16.56 1.22
C ASP A 7 10.27 -15.91 0.24
N TYR A 8 10.24 -14.58 0.11
CA TYR A 8 11.13 -13.79 -0.75
C TYR A 8 12.24 -13.09 0.05
N GLY A 9 12.34 -13.36 1.36
CA GLY A 9 13.36 -12.79 2.24
C GLY A 9 13.09 -11.33 2.60
N VAL A 10 11.89 -10.80 2.37
CA VAL A 10 11.52 -9.43 2.70
C VAL A 10 10.91 -9.38 4.08
N SER A 11 11.24 -8.35 4.86
CA SER A 11 10.59 -8.08 6.14
C SER A 11 9.08 -7.88 5.95
N VAL A 12 8.28 -8.79 6.51
CA VAL A 12 6.81 -8.74 6.51
C VAL A 12 6.34 -7.39 7.07
N GLU A 13 6.89 -7.00 8.20
CA GLU A 13 6.56 -5.74 8.89
C GLU A 13 6.83 -4.50 8.03
N ALA A 14 7.90 -4.49 7.23
CA ALA A 14 8.20 -3.37 6.34
C ALA A 14 7.21 -3.29 5.16
N ALA A 15 6.86 -4.43 4.56
CA ALA A 15 5.91 -4.50 3.46
C ALA A 15 4.49 -4.09 3.92
N GLU A 16 4.05 -4.59 5.08
CA GLU A 16 2.76 -4.22 5.68
C GLU A 16 2.67 -2.72 6.00
N ARG A 17 3.73 -2.12 6.60
CA ARG A 17 3.75 -0.68 6.88
C ARG A 17 3.62 0.15 5.61
N MET A 18 4.32 -0.22 4.53
CA MET A 18 4.24 0.50 3.26
C MET A 18 2.84 0.39 2.65
N GLN A 19 2.22 -0.79 2.73
CA GLN A 19 0.84 -1.01 2.28
C GLN A 19 -0.14 -0.15 3.09
N GLN A 20 0.00 -0.09 4.42
CA GLN A 20 -0.86 0.72 5.30
C GLN A 20 -0.75 2.20 5.01
N VAL A 21 0.47 2.73 4.84
CA VAL A 21 0.68 4.15 4.50
C VAL A 21 -0.08 4.53 3.24
N MET A 22 -0.03 3.67 2.21
CA MET A 22 -0.75 3.93 0.95
C MET A 22 -2.27 3.92 1.09
N LEU A 23 -2.82 2.95 1.83
CA LEU A 23 -4.27 2.83 2.04
C LEU A 23 -4.79 4.00 2.87
N SER A 24 -4.07 4.35 3.94
CA SER A 24 -4.41 5.49 4.80
C SER A 24 -4.32 6.82 4.05
N LEU A 25 -3.29 7.02 3.22
CA LEU A 25 -3.14 8.28 2.48
C LEU A 25 -4.33 8.58 1.56
N LEU A 26 -4.83 7.57 0.83
CA LEU A 26 -5.99 7.75 -0.04
C LEU A 26 -7.27 7.99 0.78
N TYR A 27 -7.44 7.26 1.89
CA TYR A 27 -8.57 7.43 2.79
C TYR A 27 -8.60 8.84 3.39
N GLU A 28 -7.48 9.29 3.97
CA GLU A 28 -7.34 10.63 4.56
C GLU A 28 -7.54 11.74 3.53
N ALA A 29 -7.06 11.56 2.29
CA ALA A 29 -7.28 12.53 1.22
C ALA A 29 -8.78 12.72 0.92
N GLY A 30 -9.56 11.63 0.97
CA GLY A 30 -11.02 11.68 0.86
C GLY A 30 -11.68 12.40 2.04
N GLN A 31 -11.24 12.13 3.27
CA GLN A 31 -11.79 12.76 4.49
C GLN A 31 -11.49 14.26 4.57
N ALA A 32 -10.28 14.66 4.16
CA ALA A 32 -9.83 16.05 4.18
C ALA A 32 -10.45 16.91 3.06
N LYS A 33 -11.34 16.34 2.23
CA LYS A 33 -12.04 17.03 1.13
C LYS A 33 -11.09 17.72 0.16
N PHE A 34 -9.95 17.07 -0.15
CA PHE A 34 -9.12 17.50 -1.27
C PHE A 34 -9.93 17.52 -2.56
N PRO A 35 -9.51 18.32 -3.57
CA PRO A 35 -10.19 18.35 -4.87
C PRO A 35 -10.35 16.95 -5.43
N HIS A 36 -11.53 16.66 -5.99
CA HIS A 36 -11.86 15.33 -6.49
C HIS A 36 -10.84 14.84 -7.54
N ASP A 37 -10.38 15.74 -8.40
CA ASP A 37 -9.38 15.43 -9.43
C ASP A 37 -8.04 15.02 -8.80
N LEU A 38 -7.63 15.67 -7.71
CA LEU A 38 -6.40 15.33 -6.97
C LEU A 38 -6.51 13.96 -6.28
N VAL A 39 -7.69 13.64 -5.73
CA VAL A 39 -7.97 12.30 -5.17
C VAL A 39 -7.95 11.24 -6.27
N GLY A 40 -8.47 11.58 -7.45
CA GLY A 40 -8.41 10.74 -8.65
C GLY A 40 -6.98 10.45 -9.10
N ASP A 41 -6.15 11.49 -9.22
CA ASP A 41 -4.72 11.37 -9.57
C ASP A 41 -3.96 10.54 -8.53
N LEU A 42 -4.22 10.76 -7.24
CA LEU A 42 -3.62 9.99 -6.16
C LEU A 42 -4.00 8.50 -6.26
N ASN A 43 -5.26 8.20 -6.59
CA ASN A 43 -5.70 6.83 -6.80
C ASN A 43 -5.05 6.19 -8.03
N ALA A 44 -4.83 6.94 -9.11
CA ALA A 44 -4.11 6.46 -10.28
C ALA A 44 -2.64 6.11 -9.94
N VAL A 45 -1.95 6.98 -9.21
CA VAL A 45 -0.58 6.72 -8.71
C VAL A 45 -0.56 5.48 -7.81
N ARG A 46 -1.53 5.35 -6.90
CA ARG A 46 -1.67 4.18 -6.03
C ARG A 46 -1.78 2.89 -6.83
N LEU A 47 -2.59 2.86 -7.90
CA LEU A 47 -2.74 1.65 -8.72
C LEU A 47 -1.43 1.24 -9.41
N CYS A 48 -0.72 2.19 -10.01
CA CYS A 48 0.61 1.94 -10.60
C CYS A 48 1.60 1.44 -9.55
N PHE A 49 1.59 2.04 -8.36
CA PHE A 49 2.45 1.60 -7.26
C PHE A 49 2.06 0.20 -6.78
N VAL A 50 0.77 -0.12 -6.63
CA VAL A 50 0.30 -1.45 -6.23
C VAL A 50 0.80 -2.54 -7.18
N ASP A 51 0.79 -2.28 -8.49
CA ASP A 51 1.31 -3.22 -9.48
C ASP A 51 2.81 -3.45 -9.31
N GLU A 52 3.59 -2.37 -9.19
CA GLU A 52 5.04 -2.48 -8.97
C GLU A 52 5.40 -3.05 -7.59
N PHE A 53 4.56 -2.79 -6.59
CA PHE A 53 4.71 -3.30 -5.23
C PHE A 53 4.41 -4.80 -5.18
N GLU A 54 3.35 -5.28 -5.85
CA GLU A 54 3.06 -6.70 -6.01
C GLU A 54 4.20 -7.45 -6.72
N ARG A 55 4.85 -6.82 -7.71
CA ARG A 55 6.02 -7.42 -8.39
C ARG A 55 7.22 -7.58 -7.47
N LYS A 56 7.41 -6.65 -6.53
CA LYS A 56 8.51 -6.68 -5.55
C LYS A 56 8.17 -7.53 -4.32
N PHE A 57 6.90 -7.59 -3.96
CA PHE A 57 6.36 -8.21 -2.75
C PHE A 57 5.06 -8.97 -3.10
N PRO A 58 5.18 -10.17 -3.71
CA PRO A 58 4.02 -10.93 -4.14
C PRO A 58 3.03 -11.20 -2.99
N GLY A 59 1.76 -10.89 -3.24
CA GLY A 59 0.66 -11.00 -2.28
C GLY A 59 0.34 -9.72 -1.51
N TYR A 60 1.27 -8.74 -1.44
CA TYR A 60 1.07 -7.50 -0.68
C TYR A 60 0.45 -6.36 -1.48
N GLY A 61 0.44 -6.38 -2.81
CA GLY A 61 -0.21 -5.35 -3.61
C GLY A 61 -1.70 -5.62 -3.84
N LYS A 62 -2.06 -6.87 -4.16
CA LYS A 62 -3.41 -7.20 -4.66
C LYS A 62 -4.23 -8.15 -3.79
N GLY A 63 -3.64 -8.84 -2.82
CA GLY A 63 -4.29 -9.99 -2.15
C GLY A 63 -4.37 -9.95 -0.62
N ARG A 64 -3.50 -9.22 0.07
CA ARG A 64 -3.38 -9.26 1.54
C ARG A 64 -3.59 -7.91 2.24
N ALA A 65 -4.27 -6.95 1.60
CA ALA A 65 -4.60 -5.68 2.24
C ALA A 65 -5.59 -5.89 3.39
N ILE A 66 -5.06 -6.15 4.60
CA ILE A 66 -5.85 -6.20 5.80
C ILE A 66 -5.84 -4.79 6.39
N TRP A 67 -6.97 -4.09 6.35
CA TRP A 67 -7.20 -2.98 7.28
C TRP A 67 -7.20 -3.59 8.69
N ARG A 68 -6.15 -3.35 9.47
CA ARG A 68 -6.12 -3.67 10.89
C ARG A 68 -6.35 -2.40 11.70
#